data_AF-A0A7S4PSA9-F1
#
_entry.id   AF-A0A7S4PSA9-F1
#
_cell.length_a   1.000
_cell.length_b   1.000
_cell.length_c   1.000
_cell.angle_alpha   90.00
_cell.angle_beta   90.00
_cell.angle_gamma   90.00
#
_symmetry.space_group_name_H-M   'P 1'
#
loop_
_entity.id
_entity.type
_entity.pdbx_description
1 polymer ?
#
loop_
_entity_poly.entity_id
_entity_poly.type
_entity_poly.pdbx_seq_one_letter_code
_entity_poly.pdbx_strand_id
1 'polypeptide(L)'
;GAGARRTSRTAVHVGAMRVLVRNLAGEELELKMPDGSTALDAKQRIAKQWPSYPVECLQLLGGTAPLADAQPLDSLGAGGGGAVLTAVVSLERLKRGVTADSPEAARSAALEAFAEFAPPADDGAAVALAAACLEARESGVRRAATKAMVRLSQRGHAGTFEAVVASLACRDPVVRVAGALTLQLLVPRGDDAMAAAMARLLNDTDAEVRRIALHVLTRAFDRGDKRVVAMAVAHLQEPAHMRTCGLCELLWTTPQEALELFETGHALILDSRDEEAFEAGRILYALSLPGHTLEQLRRLQGAPAFQAVQDDASKTAIVYSDTGSDRSRCHWVAQTLRESPRVQPFRVLRLVGGLDLWRQQGLPV
;
A
#
# COMPACT_ATOMS: atom_id res chain seq x y z
N GLY A 1 -27.10 -75.82 7.64
CA GLY A 1 -27.94 -74.61 7.78
C GLY A 1 -27.05 -73.43 8.10
N ALA A 2 -27.15 -72.36 7.31
CA ALA A 2 -26.79 -70.98 7.67
C ALA A 2 -27.03 -70.13 6.40
N GLY A 3 -28.26 -69.65 6.22
CA GLY A 3 -28.63 -68.79 5.11
C GLY A 3 -28.14 -67.36 5.35
N ALA A 4 -27.23 -66.89 4.50
CA ALA A 4 -26.78 -65.51 4.48
C ALA A 4 -27.89 -64.63 3.88
N ARG A 5 -28.63 -63.91 4.73
CA ARG A 5 -29.57 -62.85 4.30
C ARG A 5 -28.77 -61.65 3.81
N ARG A 6 -28.71 -61.47 2.49
CA ARG A 6 -28.36 -60.19 1.85
C ARG A 6 -29.47 -59.18 2.16
N THR A 7 -29.21 -58.26 3.08
CA THR A 7 -30.03 -57.06 3.24
C THR A 7 -29.81 -56.18 2.01
N SER A 8 -30.77 -56.22 1.09
CA SER A 8 -30.91 -55.26 0.00
C SER A 8 -31.03 -53.86 0.60
N ARG A 9 -29.99 -53.06 0.46
CA ARG A 9 -29.96 -51.64 0.84
C ARG A 9 -30.74 -50.91 -0.24
N THR A 10 -32.04 -50.68 0.00
CA THR A 10 -32.90 -49.86 -0.85
C THR A 10 -32.22 -48.51 -1.06
N ALA A 11 -31.79 -48.25 -2.29
CA ALA A 11 -31.32 -46.94 -2.71
C ALA A 11 -32.52 -45.99 -2.59
N VAL A 12 -32.54 -45.19 -1.52
CA VAL A 12 -33.48 -44.07 -1.40
C VAL A 12 -33.15 -43.15 -2.57
N HIS A 13 -34.07 -43.06 -3.54
CA HIS A 13 -34.01 -42.03 -4.56
C HIS A 13 -34.12 -40.69 -3.81
N VAL A 14 -32.97 -40.05 -3.59
CA VAL A 14 -32.92 -38.67 -3.12
C VAL A 14 -33.50 -37.84 -4.25
N GLY A 15 -34.73 -37.36 -4.08
CA GLY A 15 -35.30 -36.44 -5.06
C GLY A 15 -34.42 -35.21 -5.18
N ALA A 16 -34.39 -34.64 -6.38
CA ALA A 16 -33.62 -33.45 -6.68
C ALA A 16 -34.60 -32.34 -7.07
N MET A 17 -34.61 -31.27 -6.29
CA MET A 17 -35.36 -30.07 -6.59
C MET A 17 -34.58 -29.16 -7.55
N ARG A 18 -35.29 -28.47 -8.44
CA ARG A 18 -34.74 -27.38 -9.25
C ARG A 18 -34.96 -26.06 -8.52
N VAL A 19 -33.91 -25.29 -8.33
CA VAL A 19 -33.96 -23.96 -7.73
C VAL A 19 -33.47 -22.95 -8.75
N LEU A 20 -34.33 -22.03 -9.18
CA LEU A 20 -33.96 -20.93 -10.06
C LEU A 20 -33.66 -19.71 -9.19
N VAL A 21 -32.43 -19.22 -9.23
CA VAL A 21 -31.97 -18.05 -8.50
C VAL A 21 -31.80 -16.89 -9.47
N ARG A 22 -32.31 -15.71 -9.11
CA ARG A 22 -32.14 -14.47 -9.88
C ARG A 22 -31.45 -13.42 -9.03
N ASN A 23 -30.51 -12.66 -9.58
CA ASN A 23 -29.98 -11.47 -8.90
C ASN A 23 -30.66 -10.19 -9.40
N LEU A 24 -30.33 -9.04 -8.79
CA LEU A 24 -30.91 -7.74 -9.15
C LEU A 24 -30.42 -7.21 -10.50
N ALA A 25 -29.32 -7.75 -11.04
CA ALA A 25 -28.85 -7.44 -12.39
C ALA A 25 -29.60 -8.23 -13.47
N GLY A 26 -30.51 -9.14 -13.09
CA GLY A 26 -31.26 -10.00 -14.00
C GLY A 26 -30.50 -11.26 -14.43
N GLU A 27 -29.33 -11.54 -13.84
CA GLU A 27 -28.63 -12.80 -14.08
C GLU A 27 -29.40 -13.95 -13.39
N GLU A 28 -29.50 -15.07 -14.08
CA GLU A 28 -30.20 -16.26 -13.60
C GLU A 28 -29.22 -17.42 -13.40
N LEU A 29 -29.46 -18.20 -12.35
CA LEU A 29 -28.69 -19.39 -12.02
C LEU A 29 -29.62 -20.52 -11.64
N GLU A 30 -29.55 -21.62 -12.40
CA GLU A 30 -30.30 -22.83 -12.09
C GLU A 30 -29.43 -23.79 -11.24
N LEU A 31 -29.94 -24.15 -10.06
CA LEU A 31 -29.30 -25.07 -9.14
C LEU A 31 -30.12 -26.36 -9.02
N LYS A 32 -29.48 -27.51 -9.19
CA LYS A 32 -30.05 -28.81 -8.85
C LYS A 32 -29.63 -29.20 -7.45
N MET A 33 -30.58 -29.22 -6.51
CA MET A 33 -30.30 -29.41 -5.10
C MET A 33 -31.01 -30.68 -4.59
N PRO A 34 -30.41 -31.45 -3.68
CA PRO A 34 -31.10 -32.55 -3.01
C PRO A 34 -32.33 -32.04 -2.25
N ASP A 35 -33.39 -32.84 -2.17
CA ASP A 35 -34.51 -32.56 -1.27
C ASP A 35 -34.02 -32.37 0.17
N GLY A 36 -34.67 -31.49 0.92
CA GLY A 36 -34.28 -31.10 2.28
C GLY A 36 -33.15 -30.07 2.34
N SER A 37 -32.64 -29.61 1.19
CA SER A 37 -31.64 -28.53 1.15
C SER A 37 -32.18 -27.25 1.79
N THR A 38 -31.30 -26.55 2.50
CA THR A 38 -31.60 -25.29 3.19
C THR A 38 -31.23 -24.08 2.35
N ALA A 39 -31.69 -22.89 2.77
CA ALA A 39 -31.25 -21.64 2.18
C ALA A 39 -29.72 -21.45 2.27
N LEU A 40 -29.06 -21.93 3.34
CA LEU A 40 -27.60 -21.90 3.45
C LEU A 40 -26.92 -22.75 2.38
N ASP A 41 -27.43 -23.96 2.10
CA ASP A 41 -26.90 -24.83 1.06
C ASP A 41 -27.00 -24.15 -0.32
N ALA A 42 -28.10 -23.44 -0.57
CA ALA A 42 -28.25 -22.63 -1.78
C ALA A 42 -27.23 -21.50 -1.82
N LYS A 43 -27.07 -20.73 -0.73
CA LYS A 43 -26.08 -19.64 -0.66
C LYS A 43 -24.66 -20.14 -0.95
N GLN A 44 -24.26 -21.27 -0.39
CA GLN A 44 -22.96 -21.89 -0.65
C GLN A 44 -22.76 -22.27 -2.11
N ARG A 45 -23.81 -22.78 -2.78
CA ARG A 45 -23.74 -23.11 -4.20
C ARG A 45 -23.74 -21.88 -5.09
N ILE A 46 -24.50 -20.84 -4.72
CA ILE A 46 -24.49 -19.55 -5.41
C ILE A 46 -23.08 -18.95 -5.33
N ALA A 47 -22.49 -18.85 -4.14
CA ALA A 47 -21.15 -18.29 -3.97
C ALA A 47 -20.05 -19.02 -4.76
N LYS A 48 -20.22 -20.33 -5.01
CA LYS A 48 -19.30 -21.10 -5.86
C LYS A 48 -19.41 -20.74 -7.34
N GLN A 49 -20.61 -20.38 -7.82
CA GLN A 49 -20.87 -20.08 -9.23
C GLN A 49 -20.83 -18.58 -9.54
N TRP A 50 -21.12 -17.75 -8.54
CA TRP A 50 -21.02 -16.30 -8.55
C TRP A 50 -20.02 -15.88 -7.46
N PRO A 51 -18.70 -15.91 -7.76
CA PRO A 51 -17.65 -15.64 -6.77
C PRO A 51 -17.74 -14.27 -6.11
N SER A 52 -18.33 -13.29 -6.82
CA SER A 52 -18.59 -11.95 -6.28
C SER A 52 -19.64 -11.94 -5.16
N TYR A 53 -20.37 -13.02 -4.87
CA TYR A 53 -21.42 -13.04 -3.86
C TYR A 53 -21.04 -13.95 -2.68
N PRO A 54 -20.25 -13.50 -1.70
CA PRO A 54 -19.91 -14.29 -0.52
C PRO A 54 -21.16 -14.74 0.25
N VAL A 55 -21.11 -15.95 0.78
CA VAL A 55 -22.22 -16.62 1.48
C VAL A 55 -22.76 -15.76 2.63
N GLU A 56 -21.84 -15.12 3.35
CA GLU A 56 -22.08 -14.29 4.54
C GLU A 56 -22.91 -13.05 4.22
N CYS A 57 -22.80 -12.56 2.98
CA CYS A 57 -23.38 -11.30 2.52
C CYS A 57 -24.71 -11.51 1.79
N LEU A 58 -24.95 -12.75 1.35
CA LEU A 58 -26.04 -13.13 0.47
C LEU A 58 -27.33 -13.37 1.25
N GLN A 59 -28.35 -12.54 1.05
CA GLN A 59 -29.71 -12.79 1.52
C GLN A 59 -30.54 -13.39 0.38
N LEU A 60 -31.20 -14.52 0.65
CA LEU A 60 -32.15 -15.11 -0.29
C LEU A 60 -33.56 -14.68 0.10
N LEU A 61 -34.36 -14.37 -0.92
CA LEU A 61 -35.77 -14.02 -0.79
C LEU A 61 -36.62 -15.08 -1.50
N GLY A 62 -37.63 -15.59 -0.81
CA GLY A 62 -38.72 -16.37 -1.41
C GLY A 62 -39.86 -15.42 -1.74
N GLY A 63 -39.98 -15.02 -3.00
CA GLY A 63 -40.80 -13.86 -3.36
C GLY A 63 -40.20 -12.58 -2.76
N THR A 64 -40.91 -11.94 -1.82
CA THR A 64 -40.44 -10.72 -1.13
C THR A 64 -39.90 -10.98 0.28
N ALA A 65 -40.08 -12.19 0.83
CA ALA A 65 -39.75 -12.49 2.21
C ALA A 65 -38.30 -13.03 2.35
N PRO A 66 -37.49 -12.51 3.28
CA PRO A 66 -36.15 -13.02 3.52
C PRO A 66 -36.18 -14.41 4.15
N LEU A 67 -35.37 -15.32 3.61
CA LEU A 67 -35.21 -16.68 4.10
C LEU A 67 -34.12 -16.76 5.16
N ALA A 68 -34.41 -17.45 6.26
CA ALA A 68 -33.42 -17.80 7.27
C ALA A 68 -32.48 -18.90 6.74
N ASP A 69 -31.22 -18.91 7.19
CA ASP A 69 -30.20 -19.87 6.70
C ASP A 69 -30.64 -21.34 6.88
N ALA A 70 -31.33 -21.66 7.97
CA ALA A 70 -31.84 -23.01 8.27
C ALA A 70 -33.19 -23.34 7.60
N GLN A 71 -33.80 -22.41 6.86
CA GLN A 71 -35.11 -22.62 6.26
C GLN A 71 -35.03 -23.64 5.11
N PRO A 72 -35.82 -24.74 5.13
CA PRO A 72 -35.85 -25.71 4.04
C PRO A 72 -36.45 -25.11 2.77
N LEU A 73 -35.81 -25.36 1.61
CA LEU A 73 -36.26 -24.81 0.33
C LEU A 73 -37.53 -25.51 -0.20
N ASP A 74 -37.77 -26.75 0.20
CA ASP A 74 -38.96 -27.52 -0.18
C ASP A 74 -40.25 -26.84 0.28
N SER A 75 -40.18 -26.08 1.38
CA SER A 75 -41.32 -25.33 1.93
C SER A 75 -41.81 -24.20 1.02
N LEU A 76 -41.02 -23.80 0.01
CA LEU A 76 -41.32 -22.69 -0.89
C LEU A 76 -42.05 -23.13 -2.17
N GLY A 77 -41.99 -24.42 -2.50
CA GLY A 77 -42.55 -24.97 -3.73
C GLY A 77 -43.92 -25.59 -3.51
N ALA A 78 -45.00 -24.81 -3.53
CA ALA A 78 -46.37 -25.30 -3.31
C ALA A 78 -46.96 -26.18 -4.44
N GLY A 79 -46.14 -26.74 -5.34
CA GLY A 79 -46.67 -27.46 -6.52
C GLY A 79 -45.69 -28.31 -7.32
N GLY A 80 -44.60 -28.81 -6.70
CA GLY A 80 -43.67 -29.75 -7.37
C GLY A 80 -42.80 -29.15 -8.50
N GLY A 81 -42.94 -27.85 -8.81
CA GLY A 81 -42.27 -27.17 -9.92
C GLY A 81 -40.87 -26.60 -9.64
N GLY A 82 -40.32 -26.78 -8.44
CA GLY A 82 -39.07 -26.14 -8.01
C GLY A 82 -39.29 -24.80 -7.28
N ALA A 83 -38.22 -24.23 -6.74
CA ALA A 83 -38.24 -22.97 -6.00
C ALA A 83 -37.65 -21.83 -6.85
N VAL A 84 -38.27 -20.65 -6.81
CA VAL A 84 -37.71 -19.43 -7.43
C VAL A 84 -37.28 -18.50 -6.31
N LEU A 85 -35.99 -18.13 -6.32
CA LEU A 85 -35.36 -17.31 -5.30
C LEU A 85 -34.78 -16.03 -5.91
N THR A 86 -34.81 -14.95 -5.15
CA THR A 86 -34.04 -13.75 -5.46
C THR A 86 -32.85 -13.65 -4.51
N ALA A 87 -31.66 -13.52 -5.09
CA ALA A 87 -30.41 -13.32 -4.37
C ALA A 87 -30.09 -11.82 -4.32
N VAL A 88 -29.93 -11.29 -3.11
CA VAL A 88 -29.55 -9.89 -2.87
C VAL A 88 -28.38 -9.82 -1.89
N VAL A 89 -27.51 -8.82 -2.05
CA VAL A 89 -26.47 -8.51 -1.07
C VAL A 89 -27.09 -7.64 0.02
N SER A 90 -26.98 -8.07 1.29
CA SER A 90 -27.55 -7.35 2.42
C SER A 90 -26.48 -6.56 3.17
N LEU A 91 -26.59 -5.23 3.17
CA LEU A 91 -25.71 -4.34 3.94
C LEU A 91 -25.72 -4.66 5.43
N GLU A 92 -26.87 -5.03 6.01
CA GLU A 92 -26.96 -5.42 7.42
C GLU A 92 -26.21 -6.73 7.75
N ARG A 93 -26.12 -7.65 6.78
CA ARG A 93 -25.30 -8.86 6.94
C ARG A 93 -23.82 -8.56 6.75
N LEU A 94 -23.48 -7.66 5.82
CA LEU A 94 -22.13 -7.15 5.67
C LEU A 94 -21.64 -6.50 6.97
N LYS A 95 -22.44 -5.60 7.56
CA LYS A 95 -22.13 -4.95 8.85
C LYS A 95 -21.84 -5.97 9.96
N ARG A 96 -22.65 -7.03 10.05
CA ARG A 96 -22.42 -8.13 11.01
C ARG A 96 -21.14 -8.93 10.70
N GLY A 97 -20.87 -9.19 9.43
CA GLY A 97 -19.67 -9.91 8.98
C GLY A 97 -18.36 -9.20 9.31
N VAL A 98 -18.37 -7.88 9.45
CA VAL A 98 -17.18 -7.05 9.76
C VAL A 98 -16.87 -6.97 11.27
N THR A 99 -17.76 -7.44 12.14
CA THR A 99 -17.57 -7.38 13.60
C THR A 99 -16.36 -8.20 14.07
N ALA A 100 -15.77 -7.81 15.21
CA ALA A 100 -14.57 -8.46 15.75
C ALA A 100 -14.77 -9.95 16.09
N ASP A 101 -16.01 -10.37 16.38
CA ASP A 101 -16.36 -11.76 16.70
C ASP A 101 -16.44 -12.65 15.44
N SER A 102 -16.47 -12.06 14.25
CA SER A 102 -16.49 -12.79 12.99
C SER A 102 -15.10 -13.36 12.66
N PRO A 103 -15.02 -14.57 12.07
CA PRO A 103 -13.77 -15.12 11.57
C PRO A 103 -13.07 -14.17 10.58
N GLU A 104 -11.73 -14.20 10.52
CA GLU A 104 -10.92 -13.37 9.61
C GLU A 104 -11.43 -13.41 8.17
N ALA A 105 -11.72 -14.62 7.67
CA ALA A 105 -12.19 -14.83 6.30
C ALA A 105 -13.55 -14.14 6.07
N ALA A 106 -14.46 -14.20 7.04
CA ALA A 106 -15.77 -13.56 6.97
C ALA A 106 -15.64 -12.02 7.02
N ARG A 107 -14.75 -11.49 7.88
CA ARG A 107 -14.46 -10.04 7.94
C ARG A 107 -13.89 -9.51 6.63
N SER A 108 -12.90 -10.21 6.08
CA SER A 108 -12.27 -9.83 4.81
C SER A 108 -13.28 -9.89 3.66
N ALA A 109 -14.05 -10.98 3.56
CA ALA A 109 -15.07 -11.14 2.52
C ALA A 109 -16.17 -10.07 2.63
N ALA A 110 -16.61 -9.74 3.85
CA ALA A 110 -17.59 -8.69 4.05
C ALA A 110 -17.05 -7.30 3.65
N LEU A 111 -15.80 -6.98 3.97
CA LEU A 111 -15.17 -5.73 3.53
C LEU A 111 -14.96 -5.68 2.01
N GLU A 112 -14.59 -6.79 1.37
CA GLU A 112 -14.48 -6.85 -0.09
C GLU A 112 -15.84 -6.66 -0.76
N ALA A 113 -16.90 -7.29 -0.23
CA ALA A 113 -18.25 -7.09 -0.71
C ALA A 113 -18.78 -5.68 -0.43
N PHE A 114 -18.38 -5.02 0.68
CA PHE A 114 -18.63 -3.59 0.86
C PHE A 114 -17.99 -2.76 -0.27
N ALA A 115 -16.74 -3.07 -0.64
CA ALA A 115 -16.04 -2.34 -1.68
C ALA A 115 -16.64 -2.55 -3.09
N GLU A 116 -17.28 -3.70 -3.33
CA GLU A 116 -17.85 -4.08 -4.62
C GLU A 116 -19.31 -3.63 -4.78
N PHE A 117 -20.15 -3.80 -3.76
CA PHE A 117 -21.60 -3.65 -3.89
C PHE A 117 -22.20 -2.47 -3.16
N ALA A 118 -21.52 -1.93 -2.16
CA ALA A 118 -22.08 -0.79 -1.47
C ALA A 118 -22.10 0.41 -2.43
N PRO A 119 -23.26 1.08 -2.58
CA PRO A 119 -23.29 2.31 -3.36
C PRO A 119 -22.27 3.29 -2.75
N PRO A 120 -21.58 4.11 -3.58
CA PRO A 120 -20.79 5.22 -3.07
C PRO A 120 -21.75 6.15 -2.32
N ALA A 121 -21.77 6.00 -1.01
CA ALA A 121 -22.69 6.68 -0.14
C ALA A 121 -21.89 7.03 1.10
N ASP A 122 -22.12 8.23 1.63
CA ASP A 122 -21.59 8.67 2.91
C ASP A 122 -22.27 7.91 4.07
N ASP A 123 -22.36 6.57 3.98
CA ASP A 123 -22.73 5.70 5.08
C ASP A 123 -21.57 5.71 6.08
N GLY A 124 -21.57 6.74 6.93
CA GLY A 124 -20.59 6.93 7.97
C GLY A 124 -20.45 5.72 8.89
N ALA A 125 -21.50 4.90 9.05
CA ALA A 125 -21.41 3.65 9.81
C ALA A 125 -20.61 2.58 9.05
N ALA A 126 -20.78 2.43 7.74
CA ALA A 126 -19.96 1.53 6.94
C ALA A 126 -18.48 1.98 6.91
N VAL A 127 -18.23 3.28 6.77
CA VAL A 127 -16.88 3.85 6.83
C VAL A 127 -16.24 3.63 8.21
N ALA A 128 -16.97 3.88 9.30
CA ALA A 128 -16.48 3.66 10.65
C ALA A 128 -16.16 2.18 10.92
N LEU A 129 -16.99 1.26 10.43
CA LEU A 129 -16.73 -0.18 10.54
C LEU A 129 -15.46 -0.60 9.77
N ALA A 130 -15.29 -0.08 8.55
CA ALA A 130 -14.08 -0.32 7.77
C ALA A 130 -12.85 0.30 8.43
N ALA A 131 -12.95 1.51 8.97
CA ALA A 131 -11.87 2.18 9.70
C ALA A 131 -11.44 1.40 10.94
N ALA A 132 -12.39 0.88 11.73
CA ALA A 132 -12.08 0.01 12.87
C ALA A 132 -11.31 -1.25 12.45
N CYS A 133 -11.55 -1.75 11.24
CA CYS A 133 -10.82 -2.89 10.68
C CYS A 133 -9.40 -2.56 10.19
N LEU A 134 -8.98 -1.29 10.16
CA LEU A 134 -7.57 -0.94 9.98
C LEU A 134 -6.72 -1.38 11.17
N GLU A 135 -7.30 -1.51 12.36
CA GLU A 135 -6.64 -1.98 13.59
C GLU A 135 -6.60 -3.51 13.72
N ALA A 136 -7.16 -4.23 12.74
CA ALA A 136 -7.13 -5.67 12.69
C ALA A 136 -5.70 -6.22 12.76
N ARG A 137 -5.48 -7.33 13.47
CA ARG A 137 -4.18 -8.03 13.48
C ARG A 137 -3.87 -8.65 12.13
N GLU A 138 -4.92 -9.05 11.41
CA GLU A 138 -4.84 -9.78 10.16
C GLU A 138 -4.61 -8.83 8.97
N SER A 139 -3.55 -9.06 8.19
CA SER A 139 -3.20 -8.21 7.06
C SER A 139 -4.23 -8.25 5.92
N GLY A 140 -4.91 -9.38 5.74
CA GLY A 140 -6.01 -9.55 4.80
C GLY A 140 -7.17 -8.59 5.10
N VAL A 141 -7.56 -8.51 6.38
CA VAL A 141 -8.65 -7.64 6.84
C VAL A 141 -8.28 -6.16 6.68
N ARG A 142 -7.07 -5.76 7.08
CA ARG A 142 -6.62 -4.37 6.90
C ARG A 142 -6.62 -3.94 5.43
N ARG A 143 -6.15 -4.82 4.53
CA ARG A 143 -6.14 -4.55 3.09
C ARG A 143 -7.55 -4.42 2.53
N ALA A 144 -8.46 -5.31 2.94
CA ALA A 144 -9.87 -5.25 2.53
C ALA A 144 -10.54 -3.97 3.08
N ALA A 145 -10.23 -3.58 4.32
CA ALA A 145 -10.70 -2.35 4.94
C ALA A 145 -10.27 -1.10 4.15
N THR A 146 -8.98 -0.97 3.83
CA THR A 146 -8.48 0.13 2.97
C THR A 146 -9.23 0.19 1.64
N LYS A 147 -9.41 -0.94 0.96
CA LYS A 147 -10.16 -0.99 -0.31
C LYS A 147 -11.62 -0.55 -0.14
N ALA A 148 -12.29 -1.05 0.90
CA ALA A 148 -13.66 -0.69 1.23
C ALA A 148 -13.78 0.81 1.49
N MET A 149 -12.89 1.39 2.30
CA MET A 149 -12.91 2.82 2.59
C MET A 149 -12.73 3.68 1.34
N VAL A 150 -11.82 3.33 0.45
CA VAL A 150 -11.59 4.05 -0.82
C VAL A 150 -12.81 4.01 -1.74
N ARG A 151 -13.60 2.93 -1.69
CA ARG A 151 -14.81 2.77 -2.50
C ARG A 151 -16.03 3.41 -1.88
N LEU A 152 -16.21 3.26 -0.56
CA LEU A 152 -17.33 3.80 0.20
C LEU A 152 -17.27 5.32 0.28
N SER A 153 -16.06 5.89 0.30
CA SER A 153 -15.89 7.32 0.51
C SER A 153 -15.86 8.06 -0.81
N GLN A 154 -16.67 9.12 -0.90
CA GLN A 154 -16.41 10.15 -1.90
C GLN A 154 -15.06 10.79 -1.58
N ARG A 155 -14.25 11.07 -2.61
CA ARG A 155 -12.97 11.77 -2.43
C ARG A 155 -13.20 13.07 -1.67
N GLY A 156 -12.46 13.26 -0.57
CA GLY A 156 -12.57 14.45 0.28
C GLY A 156 -13.70 14.43 1.31
N HIS A 157 -14.39 13.30 1.54
CA HIS A 157 -15.39 13.23 2.61
C HIS A 157 -14.73 13.35 4.00
N ALA A 158 -15.11 14.39 4.75
CA ALA A 158 -14.47 14.77 6.01
C ALA A 158 -14.51 13.65 7.06
N GLY A 159 -15.64 12.95 7.20
CA GLY A 159 -15.77 11.85 8.17
C GLY A 159 -14.85 10.67 7.89
N THR A 160 -14.55 10.39 6.61
CA THR A 160 -13.59 9.35 6.25
C THR A 160 -12.17 9.79 6.58
N PHE A 161 -11.84 11.04 6.25
CA PHE A 161 -10.53 11.60 6.56
C PHE A 161 -10.23 11.52 8.06
N GLU A 162 -11.16 11.96 8.91
CA GLU A 162 -11.02 11.91 10.37
C GLU A 162 -10.82 10.48 10.88
N ALA A 163 -11.59 9.52 10.38
CA ALA A 163 -11.49 8.12 10.77
C ALA A 163 -10.11 7.51 10.41
N VAL A 164 -9.56 7.82 9.23
CA VAL A 164 -8.22 7.35 8.85
C VAL A 164 -7.13 8.11 9.61
N VAL A 165 -7.29 9.42 9.85
CA VAL A 165 -6.33 10.19 10.66
C VAL A 165 -6.25 9.64 12.08
N ALA A 166 -7.35 9.18 12.67
CA ALA A 166 -7.35 8.52 13.97
C ALA A 166 -6.47 7.26 13.96
N SER A 167 -6.47 6.47 12.88
CA SER A 167 -5.64 5.27 12.77
C SER A 167 -4.14 5.58 12.73
N LEU A 168 -3.74 6.82 12.37
CA LEU A 168 -2.35 7.27 12.42
C LEU A 168 -1.83 7.44 13.86
N ALA A 169 -2.70 7.49 14.86
CA ALA A 169 -2.32 7.53 16.27
C ALA A 169 -2.26 6.13 16.92
N CYS A 170 -2.54 5.07 16.16
CA CYS A 170 -2.52 3.70 16.67
C CYS A 170 -1.11 3.32 17.17
N ARG A 171 -1.02 2.49 18.22
CA ARG A 171 0.27 2.01 18.75
C ARG A 171 0.99 1.07 17.79
N ASP A 172 0.25 0.32 16.98
CA ASP A 172 0.82 -0.62 16.02
C ASP A 172 1.30 0.14 14.75
N PRO A 173 2.61 0.08 14.40
CA PRO A 173 3.13 0.75 13.21
C PRO A 173 2.48 0.27 11.91
N VAL A 174 2.03 -0.98 11.85
CA VAL A 174 1.39 -1.53 10.64
C VAL A 174 0.05 -0.85 10.37
N VAL A 175 -0.69 -0.50 11.42
CA VAL A 175 -1.95 0.25 11.33
C VAL A 175 -1.69 1.68 10.86
N ARG A 176 -0.64 2.33 11.39
CA ARG A 176 -0.26 3.68 10.96
C ARG A 176 0.15 3.72 9.48
N VAL A 177 0.91 2.73 9.01
CA VAL A 177 1.25 2.55 7.59
C VAL A 177 -0.01 2.39 6.74
N ALA A 178 -0.94 1.51 7.14
CA ALA A 178 -2.19 1.29 6.41
C ALA A 178 -3.03 2.59 6.34
N GLY A 179 -3.10 3.34 7.44
CA GLY A 179 -3.77 4.64 7.46
C GLY A 179 -3.15 5.66 6.51
N ALA A 180 -1.81 5.78 6.51
CA ALA A 180 -1.10 6.71 5.62
C ALA A 180 -1.34 6.40 4.14
N LEU A 181 -1.27 5.13 3.75
CA LEU A 181 -1.57 4.69 2.38
C LEU A 181 -3.06 4.87 2.03
N THR A 182 -3.96 4.69 3.00
CA THR A 182 -5.40 4.92 2.78
C THR A 182 -5.67 6.40 2.53
N LEU A 183 -5.07 7.31 3.30
CA LEU A 183 -5.18 8.75 3.05
C LEU A 183 -4.69 9.11 1.64
N GLN A 184 -3.59 8.51 1.17
CA GLN A 184 -3.02 8.81 -0.16
C GLN A 184 -4.03 8.60 -1.29
N LEU A 185 -4.93 7.64 -1.13
CA LEU A 185 -5.94 7.29 -2.12
C LEU A 185 -7.18 8.18 -2.00
N LEU A 186 -7.54 8.57 -0.78
CA LEU A 186 -8.76 9.31 -0.45
C LEU A 186 -8.66 10.82 -0.65
N VAL A 187 -7.49 11.39 -0.34
CA VAL A 187 -7.32 12.83 -0.26
C VAL A 187 -6.88 13.39 -1.62
N PRO A 188 -7.44 14.53 -2.08
CA PRO A 188 -6.95 15.21 -3.28
C PRO A 188 -5.45 15.51 -3.21
N ARG A 189 -4.81 15.61 -4.39
CA ARG A 189 -3.40 16.04 -4.47
C ARG A 189 -3.25 17.44 -3.88
N GLY A 190 -2.16 17.67 -3.16
CA GLY A 190 -1.82 18.99 -2.61
C GLY A 190 -2.53 19.40 -1.32
N ASP A 191 -3.34 18.52 -0.73
CA ASP A 191 -4.15 18.80 0.46
C ASP A 191 -3.30 19.08 1.73
N ASP A 192 -3.61 20.19 2.41
CA ASP A 192 -2.86 20.65 3.58
C ASP A 192 -3.05 19.75 4.81
N ALA A 193 -4.23 19.17 4.99
CA ALA A 193 -4.50 18.31 6.14
C ALA A 193 -3.73 16.99 6.02
N MET A 194 -3.62 16.44 4.80
CA MET A 194 -2.72 15.35 4.49
C MET A 194 -1.26 15.70 4.77
N ALA A 195 -0.79 16.87 4.29
CA ALA A 195 0.59 17.30 4.53
C ALA A 195 0.89 17.33 6.05
N ALA A 196 0.01 17.94 6.83
CA ALA A 196 0.14 18.00 8.28
C ALA A 196 0.12 16.62 8.94
N ALA A 197 -0.74 15.71 8.48
CA ALA A 197 -0.80 14.34 8.98
C ALA A 197 0.52 13.59 8.71
N MET A 198 1.04 13.65 7.49
CA MET A 198 2.30 13.01 7.14
C MET A 198 3.51 13.66 7.83
N ALA A 199 3.47 14.98 8.08
CA ALA A 199 4.50 15.68 8.85
C ALA A 199 4.70 15.07 10.24
N ARG A 200 3.60 14.71 10.91
CA ARG A 200 3.67 14.04 12.22
C ARG A 200 4.30 12.66 12.09
N LEU A 201 3.94 11.90 11.05
CA LEU A 201 4.48 10.56 10.82
C LEU A 201 5.95 10.56 10.37
N LEU A 202 6.48 11.65 9.82
CA LEU A 202 7.92 11.79 9.60
C LEU A 202 8.72 11.75 10.91
N ASN A 203 8.10 12.07 12.05
CA ASN A 203 8.72 11.99 13.37
C ASN A 203 8.31 10.72 14.15
N ASP A 204 7.74 9.73 13.46
CA ASP A 204 7.32 8.48 14.08
C ASP A 204 8.53 7.70 14.62
N THR A 205 8.36 6.97 15.72
CA THR A 205 9.44 6.13 16.27
C THR A 205 9.81 4.97 15.34
N ASP A 206 8.86 4.48 14.53
CA ASP A 206 9.05 3.36 13.62
C ASP A 206 9.57 3.82 12.25
N ALA A 207 10.66 3.20 11.79
CA ALA A 207 11.32 3.59 10.54
C ALA A 207 10.47 3.38 9.28
N GLU A 208 9.65 2.34 9.26
CA GLU A 208 8.80 2.03 8.12
C GLU A 208 7.65 3.03 8.01
N VAL A 209 7.07 3.43 9.15
CA VAL A 209 6.06 4.50 9.18
C VAL A 209 6.62 5.81 8.62
N ARG A 210 7.82 6.22 9.04
CA ARG A 210 8.48 7.42 8.50
C ARG A 210 8.71 7.34 7.00
N ARG A 211 9.19 6.18 6.51
CA ARG A 211 9.43 5.91 5.09
C ARG A 211 8.14 6.04 4.27
N ILE A 212 7.05 5.44 4.76
CA ILE A 212 5.75 5.49 4.10
C ILE A 212 5.19 6.92 4.11
N ALA A 213 5.30 7.66 5.22
CA ALA A 213 4.83 9.04 5.29
C ALA A 213 5.47 9.90 4.21
N LEU A 214 6.77 9.73 3.99
CA LEU A 214 7.45 10.43 2.93
C LEU A 214 7.04 9.95 1.53
N HIS A 215 6.92 8.64 1.32
CA HIS A 215 6.42 8.09 0.06
C HIS A 215 5.03 8.65 -0.29
N VAL A 216 4.17 8.83 0.72
CA VAL A 216 2.86 9.46 0.55
C VAL A 216 3.01 10.91 0.11
N LEU A 217 3.86 11.69 0.79
CA LEU A 217 4.13 13.09 0.43
C LEU A 217 4.67 13.24 -1.00
N THR A 218 5.61 12.41 -1.44
CA THR A 218 6.21 12.53 -2.77
C THR A 218 5.23 12.18 -3.89
N ARG A 219 4.21 11.37 -3.62
CA ARG A 219 3.18 11.00 -4.60
C ARG A 219 1.95 11.88 -4.54
N ALA A 220 1.62 12.47 -3.39
CA ALA A 220 0.42 13.28 -3.20
C ALA A 220 0.63 14.76 -3.59
N PHE A 221 1.87 15.21 -3.72
CA PHE A 221 2.21 16.60 -4.04
C PHE A 221 3.00 16.69 -5.34
N ASP A 222 3.02 17.90 -5.91
CA ASP A 222 3.79 18.15 -7.13
C ASP A 222 5.29 18.22 -6.83
N ARG A 223 6.10 17.86 -7.83
CA ARG A 223 7.55 17.91 -7.71
C ARG A 223 7.98 19.35 -7.43
N GLY A 224 8.79 19.53 -6.38
CA GLY A 224 9.24 20.85 -5.96
C GLY A 224 8.27 21.62 -5.06
N ASP A 225 7.18 20.99 -4.58
CA ASP A 225 6.33 21.60 -3.56
C ASP A 225 7.18 21.99 -2.33
N LYS A 226 7.26 23.30 -2.08
CA LYS A 226 8.15 23.88 -1.06
C LYS A 226 7.85 23.33 0.34
N ARG A 227 6.59 22.97 0.63
CA ARG A 227 6.18 22.40 1.92
C ARG A 227 6.76 21.00 2.08
N VAL A 228 6.57 20.15 1.07
CA VAL A 228 7.12 18.78 1.07
C VAL A 228 8.64 18.79 1.11
N VAL A 229 9.28 19.68 0.35
CA VAL A 229 10.73 19.86 0.39
C VAL A 229 11.17 20.29 1.79
N ALA A 230 10.54 21.28 2.40
CA ALA A 230 10.89 21.73 3.74
C ALA A 230 10.70 20.62 4.79
N MET A 231 9.61 19.85 4.71
CA MET A 231 9.35 18.71 5.60
C MET A 231 10.38 17.60 5.42
N ALA A 232 10.71 17.25 4.17
CA ALA A 232 11.74 16.26 3.88
C ALA A 232 13.12 16.73 4.36
N VAL A 233 13.46 18.01 4.16
CA VAL A 233 14.69 18.62 4.64
C VAL A 233 14.78 18.59 6.16
N ALA A 234 13.74 19.02 6.87
CA ALA A 234 13.69 18.97 8.33
C ALA A 234 13.86 17.53 8.84
N HIS A 235 13.16 16.58 8.21
CA HIS A 235 13.25 15.17 8.55
C HIS A 235 14.66 14.59 8.31
N LEU A 236 15.33 15.02 7.22
CA LEU A 236 16.70 14.60 6.87
C LEU A 236 17.79 15.25 7.74
N GLN A 237 17.51 16.39 8.38
CA GLN A 237 18.47 17.05 9.28
C GLN A 237 18.66 16.30 10.60
N GLU A 238 17.75 15.41 10.98
CA GLU A 238 17.88 14.61 12.19
C GLU A 238 18.76 13.37 11.94
N PRO A 239 19.97 13.28 12.56
CA PRO A 239 20.95 12.23 12.23
C PRO A 239 20.44 10.79 12.47
N ALA A 240 19.54 10.62 13.45
CA ALA A 240 18.92 9.33 13.75
C ALA A 240 18.04 8.81 12.60
N HIS A 241 17.42 9.71 11.84
CA HIS A 241 16.48 9.36 10.78
C HIS A 241 17.19 8.92 9.50
N MET A 242 18.33 9.53 9.18
CA MET A 242 19.08 9.27 7.95
C MET A 242 19.56 7.82 7.79
N ARG A 243 19.76 7.10 8.90
CA ARG A 243 20.25 5.71 8.89
C ARG A 243 19.18 4.67 8.54
N THR A 244 17.91 5.03 8.61
CA THR A 244 16.80 4.07 8.63
C THR A 244 15.76 4.31 7.54
N CYS A 245 15.89 5.40 6.79
CA CYS A 245 14.90 5.80 5.81
C CYS A 245 15.30 5.32 4.42
N GLY A 246 14.36 4.69 3.69
CA GLY A 246 14.43 4.45 2.24
C GLY A 246 14.45 5.75 1.40
N LEU A 247 14.82 6.85 2.02
CA LEU A 247 15.01 8.21 1.52
C LEU A 247 16.24 8.36 0.64
N CYS A 248 17.10 7.34 0.62
CA CYS A 248 18.20 7.26 -0.32
C CYS A 248 17.71 7.65 -1.71
N GLU A 249 16.56 7.13 -2.20
CA GLU A 249 16.02 7.45 -3.53
C GLU A 249 15.74 8.95 -3.77
N LEU A 250 15.37 9.73 -2.76
CA LEU A 250 15.16 11.18 -2.91
C LEU A 250 16.46 11.98 -2.89
N LEU A 251 17.54 11.37 -2.41
CA LEU A 251 18.88 11.95 -2.43
C LEU A 251 19.67 11.47 -3.65
N TRP A 252 18.97 11.19 -4.74
CA TRP A 252 19.54 10.86 -6.03
C TRP A 252 19.17 11.94 -7.04
N THR A 253 20.03 12.13 -8.03
CA THR A 253 19.82 13.04 -9.15
C THR A 253 20.09 12.31 -10.45
N THR A 254 19.32 12.62 -11.48
CA THR A 254 19.59 12.10 -12.83
C THR A 254 20.85 12.78 -13.41
N PRO A 255 21.52 12.18 -14.41
CA PRO A 255 22.65 12.82 -15.06
C PRO A 255 22.33 14.18 -15.69
N GLN A 256 21.15 14.33 -16.31
CA GLN A 256 20.71 15.62 -16.90
C GLN A 256 20.58 16.71 -15.83
N GLU A 257 19.88 16.42 -14.73
CA GLU A 257 19.69 17.37 -13.62
C GLU A 257 21.01 17.70 -12.95
N ALA A 258 21.92 16.72 -12.83
CA ALA A 258 23.25 16.94 -12.29
C ALA A 258 24.11 17.85 -13.19
N LEU A 259 24.04 17.67 -14.51
CA LEU A 259 24.72 18.53 -15.47
C LEU A 259 24.16 19.97 -15.41
N GLU A 260 22.83 20.12 -15.41
CA GLU A 260 22.19 21.44 -15.30
C GLU A 260 22.60 22.18 -14.02
N LEU A 261 22.58 21.49 -12.86
CA LEU A 261 23.03 22.07 -11.59
C LEU A 261 24.52 22.44 -11.63
N PHE A 262 25.35 21.66 -12.32
CA PHE A 262 26.77 21.95 -12.45
C PHE A 262 27.02 23.15 -13.37
N GLU A 263 26.41 23.19 -14.56
CA GLU A 263 26.56 24.28 -15.54
C GLU A 263 26.05 25.63 -15.02
N THR A 264 25.02 25.60 -14.17
CA THR A 264 24.49 26.79 -13.48
C THR A 264 25.29 27.19 -12.24
N GLY A 265 26.37 26.48 -11.90
CA GLY A 265 27.23 26.79 -10.76
C GLY A 265 26.64 26.41 -9.40
N HIS A 266 25.58 25.62 -9.37
CA HIS A 266 24.86 25.19 -8.16
C HIS A 266 25.30 23.82 -7.63
N ALA A 267 26.26 23.13 -8.28
CA ALA A 267 26.76 21.83 -7.83
C ALA A 267 28.28 21.69 -7.84
N LEU A 268 28.76 20.80 -6.98
CA LEU A 268 30.09 20.22 -6.98
C LEU A 268 29.97 18.74 -7.35
N ILE A 269 30.70 18.29 -8.37
CA ILE A 269 30.73 16.88 -8.76
C ILE A 269 31.89 16.18 -8.05
N LEU A 270 31.61 15.09 -7.34
CA LEU A 270 32.58 14.37 -6.51
C LEU A 270 32.71 12.92 -6.98
N ASP A 271 33.93 12.53 -7.34
CA ASP A 271 34.25 11.18 -7.77
C ASP A 271 34.75 10.35 -6.58
N SER A 272 34.03 9.28 -6.26
CA SER A 272 34.37 8.39 -5.13
C SER A 272 35.32 7.24 -5.47
N ARG A 273 35.76 7.14 -6.73
CA ARG A 273 36.65 6.08 -7.21
C ARG A 273 38.08 6.32 -6.75
N ASP A 274 38.94 5.33 -6.94
CA ASP A 274 40.38 5.47 -6.70
C ASP A 274 41.03 6.46 -7.69
N GLU A 275 42.25 6.89 -7.37
CA GLU A 275 42.99 7.88 -8.15
C GLU A 275 43.27 7.41 -9.57
N GLU A 276 43.58 6.11 -9.76
CA GLU A 276 43.82 5.53 -11.08
C GLU A 276 42.57 5.61 -11.97
N ALA A 277 41.41 5.20 -11.45
CA ALA A 277 40.14 5.28 -12.17
C ALA A 277 39.67 6.73 -12.41
N PHE A 278 39.99 7.64 -11.49
CA PHE A 278 39.71 9.08 -11.63
C PHE A 278 40.51 9.70 -12.77
N GLU A 279 41.80 9.38 -12.89
CA GLU A 279 42.67 9.86 -13.98
C GLU A 279 42.37 9.16 -15.32
N ALA A 280 41.92 7.89 -15.30
CA ALA A 280 41.53 7.17 -16.50
C ALA A 280 40.26 7.73 -17.18
N GLY A 281 39.45 8.51 -16.46
CA GLY A 281 38.33 9.24 -17.02
C GLY A 281 37.24 9.50 -16.00
N ARG A 282 36.88 10.77 -15.82
CA ARG A 282 35.98 11.32 -14.80
C ARG A 282 34.95 12.23 -15.45
N ILE A 283 33.87 12.59 -14.78
CA ILE A 283 33.02 13.70 -15.24
C ILE A 283 33.87 14.97 -15.27
N LEU A 284 33.71 15.80 -16.30
CA LEU A 284 34.48 17.03 -16.47
C LEU A 284 34.38 17.90 -15.20
N TYR A 285 35.53 18.38 -14.72
CA TYR A 285 35.68 19.17 -13.48
C TYR A 285 35.29 18.46 -12.16
N ALA A 286 35.06 17.15 -12.17
CA ALA A 286 34.85 16.41 -10.94
C ALA A 286 36.07 16.51 -10.01
N LEU A 287 35.81 16.62 -8.70
CA LEU A 287 36.82 16.57 -7.67
C LEU A 287 37.02 15.14 -7.18
N SER A 288 38.27 14.72 -7.00
CA SER A 288 38.59 13.40 -6.45
C SER A 288 38.27 13.34 -4.96
N LEU A 289 37.50 12.35 -4.54
CA LEU A 289 37.14 12.09 -3.15
C LEU A 289 37.04 10.57 -2.89
N PRO A 290 38.17 9.83 -2.98
CA PRO A 290 38.18 8.37 -2.87
C PRO A 290 37.68 7.92 -1.49
N GLY A 291 36.80 6.91 -1.47
CA GLY A 291 36.24 6.38 -0.22
C GLY A 291 35.89 4.89 -0.29
N HIS A 292 36.76 4.09 -0.91
CA HIS A 292 36.53 2.66 -1.11
C HIS A 292 37.12 1.77 0.00
N THR A 293 38.01 2.32 0.85
CA THR A 293 38.50 1.64 2.05
C THR A 293 38.07 2.37 3.33
N LEU A 294 38.00 1.64 4.45
CA LEU A 294 37.75 2.24 5.77
C LEU A 294 38.80 3.30 6.14
N GLU A 295 40.05 3.13 5.72
CA GLU A 295 41.12 4.11 5.96
C GLU A 295 40.88 5.41 5.19
N GLN A 296 40.45 5.31 3.93
CA GLN A 296 40.08 6.48 3.13
C GLN A 296 38.87 7.20 3.71
N LEU A 297 37.82 6.45 4.12
CA LEU A 297 36.65 7.05 4.76
C LEU A 297 37.02 7.84 6.02
N ARG A 298 37.99 7.35 6.82
CA ARG A 298 38.52 8.07 7.99
C ARG A 298 39.29 9.34 7.62
N ARG A 299 39.90 9.39 6.44
CA ARG A 299 40.66 10.55 5.93
C ARG A 299 39.80 11.53 5.13
N LEU A 300 38.58 11.17 4.76
CA LEU A 300 37.69 11.99 3.93
C LEU A 300 37.56 13.43 4.43
N GLN A 301 37.38 13.63 5.74
CA GLN A 301 37.19 14.97 6.32
C GLN A 301 38.40 15.91 6.11
N GLY A 302 39.59 15.37 5.87
CA GLY A 302 40.80 16.15 5.55
C GLY A 302 41.02 16.36 4.05
N ALA A 303 40.24 15.72 3.18
CA ALA A 303 40.42 15.83 1.73
C ALA A 303 40.00 17.22 1.22
N PRO A 304 40.74 17.82 0.27
CA PRO A 304 40.39 19.13 -0.30
C PRO A 304 38.96 19.20 -0.86
N ALA A 305 38.51 18.14 -1.53
CA ALA A 305 37.15 18.06 -2.07
C ALA A 305 36.07 18.04 -0.98
N PHE A 306 36.35 17.43 0.18
CA PHE A 306 35.43 17.45 1.32
C PHE A 306 35.33 18.85 1.92
N GLN A 307 36.46 19.56 2.03
CA GLN A 307 36.47 20.94 2.51
C GLN A 307 35.72 21.88 1.55
N ALA A 308 35.88 21.69 0.24
CA ALA A 308 35.10 22.45 -0.75
C ALA A 308 33.58 22.33 -0.54
N VAL A 309 33.09 21.16 -0.10
CA VAL A 309 31.67 20.96 0.24
C VAL A 309 31.28 21.69 1.53
N GLN A 310 32.17 21.76 2.52
CA GLN A 310 31.93 22.49 3.77
C GLN A 310 31.97 24.00 3.56
N ASP A 311 32.89 24.49 2.73
CA ASP A 311 33.14 25.91 2.52
C ASP A 311 32.04 26.56 1.68
N ASP A 312 31.41 25.81 0.78
CA ASP A 312 30.34 26.30 -0.09
C ASP A 312 28.95 25.75 0.32
N ALA A 313 28.39 26.41 1.33
CA ALA A 313 27.04 26.14 1.83
C ALA A 313 25.91 26.49 0.84
N SER A 314 26.23 26.96 -0.38
CA SER A 314 25.25 27.22 -1.45
C SER A 314 25.18 26.09 -2.49
N LYS A 315 26.24 25.29 -2.66
CA LYS A 315 26.30 24.23 -3.68
C LYS A 315 25.87 22.85 -3.21
N THR A 316 25.20 22.12 -4.08
CA THR A 316 24.85 20.70 -3.91
C THR A 316 26.06 19.82 -4.23
N ALA A 317 26.41 18.89 -3.34
CA ALA A 317 27.43 17.89 -3.60
C ALA A 317 26.82 16.67 -4.31
N ILE A 318 27.26 16.38 -5.53
CA ILE A 318 26.79 15.23 -6.32
C ILE A 318 27.90 14.19 -6.35
N VAL A 319 27.69 13.08 -5.62
CA VAL A 319 28.67 12.00 -5.47
C VAL A 319 28.39 10.88 -6.46
N TYR A 320 29.40 10.44 -7.19
CA TYR A 320 29.27 9.31 -8.13
C TYR A 320 30.41 8.30 -8.02
N SER A 321 30.15 7.11 -8.56
CA SER A 321 31.10 6.02 -8.82
C SER A 321 30.75 5.43 -10.18
N ASP A 322 31.19 4.21 -10.53
CA ASP A 322 30.86 3.63 -11.85
C ASP A 322 29.35 3.39 -12.02
N THR A 323 28.72 2.63 -11.12
CA THR A 323 27.33 2.16 -11.30
C THR A 323 26.28 2.88 -10.45
N GLY A 324 26.69 3.64 -9.42
CA GLY A 324 25.77 4.31 -8.50
C GLY A 324 24.92 3.39 -7.59
N SER A 325 25.19 2.08 -7.51
CA SER A 325 24.37 1.12 -6.73
C SER A 325 24.41 1.37 -5.20
N ASP A 326 23.45 0.86 -4.42
CA ASP A 326 23.41 1.08 -2.96
C ASP A 326 24.58 0.51 -2.15
N ARG A 327 25.44 -0.30 -2.78
CA ARG A 327 26.67 -0.80 -2.18
C ARG A 327 27.92 -0.23 -2.85
N SER A 328 27.76 0.78 -3.70
CA SER A 328 28.87 1.37 -4.43
C SER A 328 29.68 2.32 -3.55
N ARG A 329 30.86 2.71 -4.04
CA ARG A 329 31.77 3.64 -3.38
C ARG A 329 31.11 4.98 -3.06
N CYS A 330 30.24 5.48 -3.96
CA CYS A 330 29.56 6.75 -3.75
C CYS A 330 28.51 6.69 -2.63
N HIS A 331 27.99 5.51 -2.28
CA HIS A 331 27.11 5.35 -1.12
C HIS A 331 27.83 5.75 0.17
N TRP A 332 29.00 5.18 0.41
CA TRP A 332 29.78 5.39 1.64
C TRP A 332 30.35 6.81 1.75
N VAL A 333 30.81 7.37 0.63
CA VAL A 333 31.27 8.77 0.59
C VAL A 333 30.10 9.72 0.86
N ALA A 334 28.96 9.53 0.20
CA ALA A 334 27.78 10.36 0.43
C ALA A 334 27.28 10.25 1.88
N GLN A 335 27.23 9.03 2.45
CA GLN A 335 26.87 8.84 3.85
C GLN A 335 27.84 9.59 4.78
N THR A 336 29.14 9.50 4.55
CA THR A 336 30.15 10.18 5.37
C THR A 336 30.02 11.70 5.30
N LEU A 337 29.75 12.25 4.10
CA LEU A 337 29.47 13.67 3.93
C LEU A 337 28.22 14.08 4.72
N ARG A 338 27.14 13.31 4.63
CA ARG A 338 25.88 13.61 5.31
C ARG A 338 25.94 13.48 6.84
N GLU A 339 26.79 12.60 7.36
CA GLU A 339 27.03 12.47 8.80
C GLU A 339 27.93 13.61 9.34
N SER A 340 28.51 14.45 8.47
CA SER A 340 29.29 15.61 8.90
C SER A 340 28.39 16.71 9.47
N PRO A 341 28.65 17.23 10.68
CA PRO A 341 27.84 18.29 11.28
C PRO A 341 27.90 19.62 10.52
N ARG A 342 28.86 19.78 9.60
CA ARG A 342 29.05 21.00 8.78
C ARG A 342 28.41 20.91 7.40
N VAL A 343 27.89 19.75 7.00
CA VAL A 343 27.27 19.53 5.69
C VAL A 343 25.81 19.18 5.91
N GLN A 344 24.89 19.98 5.38
CA GLN A 344 23.48 19.63 5.54
C GLN A 344 23.18 18.39 4.67
N PRO A 345 22.53 17.35 5.21
CA PRO A 345 22.42 16.05 4.52
C PRO A 345 21.73 16.08 3.16
N PHE A 346 20.68 16.90 3.04
CA PHE A 346 19.87 17.02 1.82
C PHE A 346 20.64 17.63 0.63
N ARG A 347 21.80 18.24 0.90
CA ARG A 347 22.68 18.85 -0.11
C ARG A 347 23.56 17.82 -0.80
N VAL A 348 23.60 16.59 -0.29
CA VAL A 348 24.48 15.53 -0.78
C VAL A 348 23.63 14.54 -1.58
N LEU A 349 23.68 14.68 -2.89
CA LEU A 349 22.99 13.80 -3.83
C LEU A 349 23.94 12.73 -4.36
N ARG A 350 23.37 11.61 -4.79
CA ARG A 350 24.07 10.55 -5.51
C ARG A 350 23.64 10.54 -6.97
N LEU A 351 24.57 10.28 -7.87
CA LEU A 351 24.26 10.21 -9.29
C LEU A 351 23.61 8.86 -9.64
N VAL A 352 22.38 8.90 -10.19
CA VAL A 352 21.69 7.69 -10.67
C VAL A 352 22.53 7.00 -11.75
N GLY A 353 22.77 5.69 -11.58
CA GLY A 353 23.51 4.89 -12.55
C GLY A 353 25.01 5.22 -12.67
N GLY A 354 25.52 6.16 -11.86
CA GLY A 354 26.93 6.55 -11.82
C GLY A 354 27.48 7.07 -13.15
N LEU A 355 28.79 6.93 -13.33
CA LEU A 355 29.51 7.32 -14.55
C LEU A 355 29.09 6.50 -15.77
N ASP A 356 28.69 5.24 -15.58
CA ASP A 356 28.27 4.37 -16.68
C ASP A 356 27.02 4.92 -17.36
N LEU A 357 26.00 5.29 -16.59
CA LEU A 357 24.79 5.91 -17.15
C LEU A 357 25.07 7.30 -17.73
N TRP A 358 25.93 8.09 -17.08
CA TRP A 358 26.37 9.39 -17.61
C TRP A 358 26.98 9.27 -19.01
N ARG A 359 27.89 8.30 -19.20
CA ARG A 359 28.51 7.98 -20.50
C ARG A 359 27.51 7.46 -21.52
N GLN A 360 26.61 6.56 -21.11
CA GLN A 360 25.58 6.01 -21.99
C GLN A 360 24.67 7.10 -22.56
N GLN A 361 24.47 8.19 -21.83
CA GLN A 361 23.67 9.34 -22.26
C GLN A 361 24.48 10.38 -23.08
N GLY A 362 25.76 10.11 -23.37
CA GLY A 362 26.61 10.97 -24.19
C GLY A 362 27.01 12.29 -23.52
N LEU A 363 26.98 12.35 -22.18
CA LEU A 363 27.34 13.56 -21.43
C LEU A 363 28.87 13.71 -21.29
N PRO A 364 29.39 14.93 -21.07
CA PRO A 364 30.84 15.20 -21.06
C PRO A 364 31.61 14.45 -19.96
N VAL A 365 32.76 13.88 -20.31
CA VAL A 365 33.69 13.14 -19.44
C VAL A 365 35.06 13.79 -19.59
#